data_AF-A0A7S2CBM8-F1
#
_entry.id   AF-A0A7S2CBM8-F1
#
_cell.length_a   1.000
_cell.length_b   1.000
_cell.length_c   1.000
_cell.angle_alpha   90.00
_cell.angle_beta   90.00
_cell.angle_gamma   90.00
#
_symmetry.space_group_name_H-M   'P 1'
#
loop_
_entity.id
_entity.type
_entity.pdbx_description
1 polymer ?
#
loop_
_entity_poly.entity_id
_entity_poly.type
_entity_poly.pdbx_seq_one_letter_code
_entity_poly.pdbx_strand_id
1 'polypeptide(L)'
;YANMGEFAKEYGIPLSNIEATFKAYNEIADKQTKDPENGPYEAYGGGKSWDKWGKKFFHNLPLETSDAFHVAIVTPVIHYCMGGMRINDAAESLGAGGKVIGGLYSAGEAAGGIHGNNRLGGNSLLDCVVFGRVAGKACCK
;
A
#
# COMPACT_ATOMS: atom_id res chain seq x y z
N TYR A 1 6.08 -12.70 20.73
CA TYR A 1 7.38 -13.12 21.28
C TYR A 1 7.87 -12.05 22.22
N ALA A 2 8.34 -12.43 23.41
CA ALA A 2 8.89 -11.47 24.37
C ALA A 2 10.25 -10.90 23.91
N ASN A 3 10.94 -11.64 23.03
CA ASN A 3 12.16 -11.23 22.34
C ASN A 3 12.31 -12.03 21.03
N MET A 4 13.20 -11.59 20.13
CA MET A 4 13.49 -12.29 18.88
C MET A 4 14.24 -13.62 19.09
N GLY A 5 14.86 -13.85 20.25
CA GLY A 5 15.51 -15.11 20.59
C GLY A 5 14.51 -16.27 20.70
N GLU A 6 13.34 -16.03 21.29
CA GLU A 6 12.25 -17.01 21.35
C GLU A 6 11.76 -17.38 19.95
N PHE A 7 11.52 -16.37 19.10
CA PHE A 7 11.09 -16.57 17.72
C PHE A 7 12.15 -17.34 16.90
N ALA A 8 13.42 -16.92 16.99
CA ALA A 8 14.55 -17.54 16.33
C ALA A 8 14.64 -19.04 16.68
N LYS A 9 14.49 -19.37 17.97
CA LYS A 9 14.50 -20.75 18.44
C LYS A 9 13.33 -21.57 17.90
N GLU A 10 12.10 -21.03 17.91
CA GLU A 10 10.91 -21.72 17.42
C GLU A 10 11.01 -22.09 15.93
N TYR A 11 11.51 -21.16 15.11
CA TYR A 11 11.59 -21.33 13.65
C TYR A 11 12.94 -21.89 13.16
N GLY A 12 13.85 -22.23 14.08
CA GLY A 12 15.18 -22.78 13.73
C GLY A 12 16.06 -21.78 12.97
N ILE A 13 15.89 -20.49 13.20
CA ILE A 13 16.66 -19.41 12.58
C ILE A 13 17.78 -19.01 13.54
N PRO A 14 19.05 -18.89 13.09
CA PRO A 14 20.11 -18.32 13.94
C PRO A 14 19.77 -16.89 14.35
N LEU A 15 19.79 -16.59 15.66
CA LEU A 15 19.51 -15.24 16.18
C LEU A 15 20.42 -14.17 15.54
N SER A 16 21.67 -14.54 15.25
CA SER A 16 22.64 -13.70 14.55
C SER A 16 22.16 -13.17 13.19
N ASN A 17 21.30 -13.92 12.49
CA ASN A 17 20.73 -13.47 11.21
C ASN A 17 19.73 -12.33 11.43
N ILE A 18 18.96 -12.40 12.52
CA ILE A 18 17.99 -11.35 12.89
C ILE A 18 18.76 -10.12 13.38
N GLU A 19 19.78 -10.30 14.22
CA GLU A 19 20.66 -9.22 14.70
C GLU A 19 21.32 -8.47 13.54
N ALA A 20 21.91 -9.20 12.59
CA ALA A 20 22.49 -8.60 11.38
C ALA A 20 21.45 -7.83 10.55
N THR A 21 20.24 -8.37 10.43
CA THR A 21 19.13 -7.71 9.72
C THR A 21 18.71 -6.42 10.41
N PHE A 22 18.51 -6.45 11.74
CA PHE A 22 18.11 -5.27 12.52
C PHE A 22 19.19 -4.21 12.51
N LYS A 23 20.46 -4.59 12.64
CA LYS A 23 21.60 -3.68 12.51
C LYS A 23 21.59 -2.96 11.16
N ALA A 24 21.50 -3.71 10.06
CA ALA A 24 21.46 -3.12 8.72
C ALA A 24 20.24 -2.20 8.54
N TYR A 25 19.07 -2.60 9.05
CA TYR A 25 17.85 -1.78 8.99
C TYR A 25 17.99 -0.48 9.78
N ASN A 26 18.53 -0.54 11.00
CA ASN A 26 18.78 0.63 11.85
C ASN A 26 19.80 1.59 11.20
N GLU A 27 20.87 1.08 10.61
CA GLU A 27 21.89 1.89 9.91
C GLU A 27 21.32 2.61 8.67
N ILE A 28 20.50 1.90 7.87
CA ILE A 28 19.82 2.51 6.72
C ILE A 28 18.88 3.60 7.18
N ALA A 29 18.10 3.35 8.22
CA ALA A 29 17.14 4.31 8.73
C ALA A 29 17.79 5.55 9.34
N ASP A 30 18.93 5.40 10.02
CA ASP A 30 19.71 6.52 10.53
C ASP A 30 20.21 7.43 9.39
N LYS A 31 20.74 6.83 8.31
CA LYS A 31 21.12 7.57 7.09
C LYS A 31 19.92 8.27 6.45
N GLN A 32 18.81 7.55 6.29
CA GLN A 32 17.59 8.09 5.70
C GLN A 32 16.99 9.24 6.53
N THR A 33 17.12 9.18 7.86
CA THR A 33 16.62 10.25 8.74
C THR A 33 17.49 11.50 8.67
N LYS A 34 18.81 11.32 8.57
CA LYS A 34 19.78 12.43 8.51
C LYS A 34 19.83 13.12 7.14
N ASP A 35 19.64 12.36 6.07
CA ASP A 35 19.75 12.85 4.70
C ASP A 35 18.68 12.26 3.77
N PRO A 36 17.40 12.65 3.94
CA PRO A 36 16.27 11.92 3.35
C PRO A 36 16.17 11.97 1.83
N GLU A 37 16.82 12.94 1.18
CA GLU A 37 16.62 13.22 -0.25
C GLU A 37 17.87 12.96 -1.11
N ASN A 38 19.01 12.58 -0.52
CA ASN A 38 20.26 12.38 -1.27
C ASN A 38 20.80 10.94 -1.21
N GLY A 39 19.92 9.98 -0.88
CA GLY A 39 20.27 8.57 -0.98
C GLY A 39 20.60 8.13 -2.42
N PRO A 40 21.44 7.10 -2.61
CA PRO A 40 21.88 6.69 -3.94
C PRO A 40 20.83 5.91 -4.74
N TYR A 41 19.72 5.50 -4.13
CA TYR A 41 18.71 4.64 -4.76
C TYR A 41 17.42 5.40 -5.08
N GLU A 42 16.68 4.92 -6.08
CA GLU A 42 15.33 5.42 -6.36
C GLU A 42 14.36 4.96 -5.27
N ALA A 43 13.52 5.88 -4.80
CA ALA A 43 12.51 5.58 -3.79
C ALA A 43 11.18 5.13 -4.40
N TYR A 44 10.44 4.29 -3.66
CA TYR A 44 9.05 3.98 -3.98
C TYR A 44 8.18 5.23 -3.85
N GLY A 45 7.42 5.55 -4.90
CA GLY A 45 6.61 6.77 -4.96
C GLY A 45 7.39 8.04 -5.36
N GLY A 46 8.67 7.89 -5.73
CA GLY A 46 9.50 8.98 -6.25
C GLY A 46 10.48 9.59 -5.24
N GLY A 47 11.53 10.22 -5.76
CA GLY A 47 12.63 10.77 -4.99
C GLY A 47 13.73 9.73 -4.72
N LYS A 48 14.59 10.01 -3.74
CA LYS A 48 15.75 9.18 -3.41
C LYS A 48 15.60 8.46 -2.07
N SER A 49 16.38 7.39 -1.88
CA SER A 49 16.42 6.58 -0.67
C SER A 49 17.83 6.02 -0.42
N TRP A 50 18.18 5.87 0.86
CA TRP A 50 19.36 5.13 1.33
C TRP A 50 19.16 3.63 1.40
N ASP A 51 17.91 3.16 1.28
CA ASP A 51 17.57 1.76 1.14
C ASP A 51 17.63 1.36 -0.34
N LYS A 52 18.38 0.29 -0.64
CA LYS A 52 18.46 -0.27 -2.00
C LYS A 52 17.12 -0.78 -2.53
N TRP A 53 16.16 -1.02 -1.65
CA TRP A 53 14.79 -1.41 -2.01
C TRP A 53 13.83 -0.22 -2.11
N GLY A 54 14.32 1.01 -1.91
CA GLY A 54 13.57 2.24 -2.13
C GLY A 54 12.65 2.69 -0.99
N LYS A 55 12.78 2.13 0.23
CA LYS A 55 11.99 2.56 1.38
C LYS A 55 12.43 3.95 1.87
N LYS A 56 11.50 4.88 2.03
CA LYS A 56 11.78 6.23 2.60
C LYS A 56 11.44 6.36 4.07
N PHE A 57 10.35 5.75 4.50
CA PHE A 57 9.77 6.01 5.80
C PHE A 57 10.06 4.86 6.75
N PHE A 58 10.73 5.19 7.84
CA PHE A 58 11.11 4.26 8.90
C PHE A 58 10.48 4.74 10.21
N HIS A 59 9.93 3.80 10.99
CA HIS A 59 9.22 4.09 12.24
C HIS A 59 9.60 3.04 13.29
N ASN A 60 9.45 3.40 14.57
CA ASN A 60 9.71 2.54 15.73
C ASN A 60 11.16 2.00 15.75
N LEU A 61 12.12 2.92 15.83
CA LEU A 61 13.55 2.64 15.79
C LEU A 61 14.27 3.18 17.03
N PRO A 62 15.42 2.60 17.41
CA PRO A 62 16.07 1.42 16.81
C PRO A 62 15.30 0.12 17.11
N LEU A 63 15.49 -0.91 16.29
CA LEU A 63 15.03 -2.27 16.61
C LEU A 63 16.11 -3.00 17.43
N GLU A 64 15.73 -3.55 18.57
CA GLU A 64 16.59 -4.39 19.40
C GLU A 64 15.99 -5.79 19.54
N THR A 65 16.81 -6.84 19.52
CA THR A 65 16.32 -8.23 19.59
C THR A 65 15.69 -8.55 20.96
N SER A 66 15.95 -7.74 21.98
CA SER A 66 15.34 -7.80 23.31
C SER A 66 13.91 -7.22 23.37
N ASP A 67 13.47 -6.48 22.35
CA ASP A 67 12.12 -5.90 22.33
C ASP A 67 11.03 -6.98 22.19
N ALA A 68 9.80 -6.62 22.55
CA ALA A 68 8.64 -7.47 22.32
C ALA A 68 8.12 -7.31 20.88
N PHE A 69 7.80 -8.43 20.23
CA PHE A 69 7.37 -8.44 18.82
C PHE A 69 6.14 -9.31 18.57
N HIS A 70 5.32 -8.84 17.63
CA HIS A 70 4.31 -9.63 16.95
C HIS A 70 4.82 -10.01 15.57
N VAL A 71 4.71 -11.30 15.23
CA VAL A 71 5.19 -11.84 13.95
C VAL A 71 4.02 -12.50 13.25
N ALA A 72 3.87 -12.23 11.96
CA ALA A 72 2.84 -12.82 11.11
C ALA A 72 3.48 -13.37 9.83
N ILE A 73 3.03 -14.54 9.41
CA ILE A 73 3.34 -15.08 8.09
C ILE A 73 2.41 -14.39 7.10
N VAL A 74 2.98 -13.78 6.05
CA VAL A 74 2.23 -13.05 5.03
C VAL A 74 2.33 -13.76 3.69
N THR A 75 1.23 -13.76 2.93
CA THR A 75 1.17 -14.28 1.57
C THR A 75 0.27 -13.39 0.71
N PRO A 76 0.58 -13.17 -0.58
CA PRO A 76 -0.31 -12.44 -1.47
C PRO A 76 -1.67 -13.14 -1.62
N VAL A 77 -2.74 -12.34 -1.66
CA VAL A 77 -4.11 -12.80 -1.92
C VAL A 77 -4.79 -11.88 -2.93
N ILE A 78 -5.82 -12.39 -3.61
CA ILE A 78 -6.69 -11.52 -4.42
C ILE A 78 -7.33 -10.53 -3.46
N HIS A 79 -7.08 -9.24 -3.69
CA HIS A 79 -7.45 -8.18 -2.75
C HIS A 79 -8.42 -7.17 -3.35
N TYR A 80 -8.21 -6.76 -4.61
CA TYR A 80 -9.02 -5.74 -5.27
C TYR A 80 -9.07 -6.02 -6.78
N CYS A 81 -10.25 -5.86 -7.37
CA CYS A 81 -10.50 -6.03 -8.80
C CYS A 81 -10.63 -4.67 -9.47
N MET A 82 -9.54 -4.16 -10.07
CA MET A 82 -9.52 -2.81 -10.68
C MET A 82 -10.43 -2.61 -11.91
N GLY A 83 -10.98 -3.70 -12.46
CA GLY A 83 -11.97 -3.64 -13.54
C GLY A 83 -13.34 -3.20 -13.05
N GLY A 84 -14.36 -3.33 -13.90
CA GLY A 84 -15.74 -3.02 -13.54
C GLY A 84 -16.50 -2.30 -14.65
N MET A 85 -17.67 -1.76 -14.31
CA MET A 85 -18.48 -0.93 -15.19
C MET A 85 -17.74 0.35 -15.54
N ARG A 86 -17.51 0.61 -16.82
CA ARG A 86 -16.88 1.87 -17.23
C ARG A 86 -17.81 3.03 -16.88
N ILE A 87 -17.28 4.08 -16.27
CA ILE A 87 -18.04 5.28 -15.91
C ILE A 87 -17.41 6.54 -16.48
N ASN A 88 -18.19 7.63 -16.56
CA ASN A 88 -17.68 8.98 -16.71
C ASN A 88 -17.47 9.66 -15.35
N ASP A 89 -17.09 10.94 -15.36
CA ASP A 89 -16.86 11.77 -14.17
C ASP A 89 -18.13 12.08 -13.37
N ALA A 90 -19.31 11.88 -13.95
CA ALA A 90 -20.61 11.95 -13.27
C ALA A 90 -21.09 10.60 -12.69
N ALA A 91 -20.24 9.57 -12.72
CA ALA A 91 -20.54 8.19 -12.30
C ALA A 91 -21.62 7.48 -13.13
N GLU A 92 -21.95 7.99 -14.32
CA GLU A 92 -22.89 7.35 -15.25
C GLU A 92 -22.22 6.15 -15.91
N SER A 93 -22.94 5.03 -15.96
CA SER A 93 -22.42 3.80 -16.57
C SER A 93 -22.41 3.91 -18.09
N LEU A 94 -21.30 3.49 -18.71
CA LEU A 94 -21.07 3.60 -20.14
C LEU A 94 -21.19 2.23 -20.80
N GLY A 95 -22.08 2.13 -21.79
CA GLY A 95 -22.23 0.98 -22.64
C GLY A 95 -21.29 0.98 -23.85
N ALA A 96 -21.64 0.20 -24.87
CA ALA A 96 -20.87 0.09 -26.10
C ALA A 96 -20.65 1.46 -26.76
N GLY A 97 -19.43 1.70 -27.23
CA GLY A 97 -19.05 2.98 -27.85
C GLY A 97 -18.98 4.17 -26.88
N GLY A 98 -18.99 3.93 -25.57
CA GLY A 98 -18.89 5.00 -24.56
C GLY A 98 -20.18 5.79 -24.36
N LYS A 99 -21.32 5.27 -24.81
CA LYS A 99 -22.63 5.91 -24.65
C LYS A 99 -23.16 5.69 -23.23
N VAL A 100 -23.74 6.72 -22.64
CA VAL A 100 -24.39 6.63 -21.32
C VAL A 100 -25.58 5.67 -21.37
N ILE A 101 -25.65 4.78 -20.38
CA ILE A 101 -26.83 3.95 -20.10
C ILE A 101 -27.71 4.74 -19.12
N GLY A 102 -28.80 5.30 -19.64
CA GLY A 102 -29.68 6.19 -18.86
C GLY A 102 -30.23 5.53 -17.60
N GLY A 103 -30.10 6.24 -16.47
CA GLY A 103 -30.58 5.78 -15.16
C GLY A 103 -29.65 4.79 -14.43
N LEU A 104 -28.53 4.39 -15.05
CA LEU A 104 -27.58 3.45 -14.44
C LEU A 104 -26.29 4.16 -14.01
N TYR A 105 -25.97 4.06 -12.71
CA TYR A 105 -24.77 4.62 -12.10
C TYR A 105 -23.96 3.52 -11.42
N SER A 106 -22.64 3.65 -11.42
CA SER A 106 -21.73 2.71 -10.77
C SER A 106 -20.67 3.47 -9.98
N ALA A 107 -20.27 2.94 -8.82
CA ALA A 107 -19.29 3.57 -7.94
C ALA A 107 -18.54 2.50 -7.11
N GLY A 108 -17.37 2.88 -6.59
CA GLY A 108 -16.51 1.96 -5.84
C GLY A 108 -15.98 0.84 -6.72
N GLU A 109 -15.70 -0.32 -6.12
CA GLU A 109 -15.11 -1.47 -6.83
C GLU A 109 -15.99 -2.08 -7.92
N ALA A 110 -17.28 -1.69 -8.01
CA ALA A 110 -18.12 -2.04 -9.15
C ALA A 110 -17.78 -1.22 -10.42
N ALA A 111 -17.12 -0.07 -10.27
CA ALA A 111 -16.73 0.82 -11.35
C ALA A 111 -15.28 0.57 -11.78
N GLY A 112 -15.06 0.55 -13.11
CA GLY A 112 -13.76 0.32 -13.73
C GLY A 112 -13.16 1.61 -14.31
N GLY A 113 -11.83 1.64 -14.38
CA GLY A 113 -11.07 2.70 -15.05
C GLY A 113 -10.42 3.75 -14.14
N ILE A 114 -10.74 3.74 -12.84
CA ILE A 114 -10.20 4.70 -11.86
C ILE A 114 -8.77 4.33 -11.43
N HIS A 115 -8.51 3.03 -11.28
CA HIS A 115 -7.25 2.54 -10.68
C HIS A 115 -6.25 1.97 -11.69
N GLY A 116 -6.61 1.87 -12.96
CA GLY A 116 -5.74 1.29 -13.99
C GLY A 116 -5.25 -0.12 -13.61
N ASN A 117 -3.95 -0.36 -13.76
CA ASN A 117 -3.35 -1.67 -13.51
C ASN A 117 -3.01 -1.93 -12.03
N ASN A 118 -3.00 -0.90 -11.18
CA ASN A 118 -2.66 -1.06 -9.78
C ASN A 118 -3.32 0.04 -8.93
N ARG A 119 -4.14 -0.38 -7.97
CA ARG A 119 -4.73 0.53 -7.00
C ARG A 119 -3.69 0.96 -5.97
N LEU A 120 -3.55 2.27 -5.75
CA LEU A 120 -2.76 2.80 -4.63
C LEU A 120 -3.47 2.55 -3.29
N GLY A 121 -2.69 2.22 -2.26
CA GLY A 121 -3.18 2.06 -0.88
C GLY A 121 -3.98 3.27 -0.42
N GLY A 122 -5.13 3.05 0.23
CA GLY A 122 -6.05 4.12 0.64
C GLY A 122 -7.11 4.54 -0.40
N ASN A 123 -6.89 4.30 -1.70
CA ASN A 123 -7.81 4.81 -2.72
C ASN A 123 -9.14 4.05 -2.86
N SER A 124 -9.26 2.80 -2.39
CA SER A 124 -10.49 2.00 -2.55
C SER A 124 -11.68 2.61 -1.79
N LEU A 125 -11.52 2.89 -0.50
CA LEU A 125 -12.60 3.51 0.29
C LEU A 125 -12.86 4.95 -0.16
N LEU A 126 -11.80 5.66 -0.57
CA LEU A 126 -11.93 7.02 -1.12
C LEU A 126 -12.78 7.01 -2.40
N ASP A 127 -12.51 6.10 -3.33
CA ASP A 127 -13.31 5.88 -4.54
C ASP A 127 -14.78 5.62 -4.18
N CYS A 128 -15.06 4.62 -3.33
CA CYS A 128 -16.41 4.30 -2.90
C CYS A 128 -17.19 5.53 -2.39
N VAL A 129 -16.58 6.33 -1.52
CA VAL A 129 -17.24 7.50 -0.93
C VAL A 129 -17.40 8.64 -1.94
N VAL A 130 -16.36 8.94 -2.72
CA VAL A 130 -16.39 10.04 -3.69
C VAL A 130 -17.34 9.74 -4.83
N PHE A 131 -17.17 8.62 -5.53
CA PHE A 131 -18.03 8.28 -6.66
C PHE A 131 -19.43 7.87 -6.21
N GLY A 132 -19.59 7.32 -5.01
CA GLY A 132 -20.92 7.10 -4.41
C GLY A 132 -21.68 8.41 -4.20
N ARG A 133 -21.01 9.44 -3.69
CA ARG A 133 -21.60 10.79 -3.55
C ARG A 133 -21.88 11.45 -4.90
N VAL A 134 -20.97 11.30 -5.86
CA VAL A 134 -21.14 11.84 -7.22
C VAL A 134 -22.36 11.19 -7.89
N ALA A 135 -22.47 9.86 -7.85
CA ALA A 135 -23.61 9.12 -8.37
C ALA A 135 -24.92 9.57 -7.73
N GLY A 136 -24.97 9.67 -6.39
CA GLY A 136 -26.16 10.13 -5.67
C GLY A 136 -26.59 11.56 -6.03
N LYS A 137 -25.63 12.45 -6.33
CA LYS A 137 -25.96 13.80 -6.82
C LYS A 137 -26.43 13.77 -8.28
N ALA A 138 -25.86 12.91 -9.12
CA ALA A 138 -26.16 12.83 -10.53
C ALA A 138 -27.56 12.24 -10.79
N CYS A 139 -27.99 11.25 -10.00
CA CYS A 139 -29.28 10.60 -10.19
C CYS A 139 -30.51 11.42 -9.74
N CYS A 140 -30.29 12.55 -9.06
CA CYS A 140 -31.34 13.45 -8.56
C CYS A 140 -31.49 14.74 -9.38
N LYS A 141 -30.80 14.85 -10.52
CA LYS A 141 -30.97 15.95 -11.47
C LYS A 141 -32.07 15.64 -12.46
#